data_AF-A0A2V5P979-F1
#
_entry.id   AF-A0A2V5P979-F1
#
_cell.length_a   1.000
_cell.length_b   1.000
_cell.length_c   1.000
_cell.angle_alpha   90.00
_cell.angle_beta   90.00
_cell.angle_gamma   90.00
#
_symmetry.space_group_name_H-M   'P 1'
#
loop_
_entity.id
_entity.type
_entity.pdbx_description
1 polymer ?
#
loop_
_entity_poly.entity_id
_entity_poly.type
_entity_poly.pdbx_seq_one_letter_code
_entity_poly.pdbx_strand_id
1 'polypeptide(L)'
;MNQISFFFVTFMRVLLLAGLGAMTMLVGCATSPYAEVWHKKPRLTGPSGPEPLATAEQSLTRAIHDERTKPLIAMGECLDGLQSASDELKRNPRDATANRDYNFGVSRIFQIIHDTNLDPWTQPLIVPTTNGEFVLTFKPDPRPEWNPALYDFTPADEFDVGGKYVTERITRDGIGAPIVAVEREESKNARGKAAPSRIYRTVSAVAKFQGRRCMLEFYDPLDSETARFYGRTVPLAADFTVPLAVMLQETDPGKHEVWRVLNPEKYAYTARIERLQPYNPNKTVVLVIHGLKDSQATWTPMINKLRGDPLIRKHYQFWFYSYPSGYP
;
A
#
# COMPACT_ATOMS: atom_id res chain seq x y z
N MET A 1 64.79 -59.09 27.61
CA MET A 1 65.67 -57.96 27.25
C MET A 1 65.30 -56.76 28.12
N ASN A 2 66.10 -56.55 29.18
CA ASN A 2 66.51 -55.30 29.88
C ASN A 2 65.69 -54.00 29.73
N GLN A 3 65.18 -53.41 30.84
CA GLN A 3 65.76 -52.35 31.74
C GLN A 3 65.10 -50.97 31.45
N ILE A 4 64.27 -50.35 32.29
CA ILE A 4 64.42 -49.66 33.60
C ILE A 4 64.87 -48.18 33.53
N SER A 5 64.06 -47.32 34.20
CA SER A 5 64.29 -45.98 34.84
C SER A 5 64.38 -44.69 34.00
N PHE A 6 63.48 -43.69 34.19
CA PHE A 6 63.25 -42.69 35.28
C PHE A 6 64.25 -41.51 35.31
N PHE A 7 63.77 -40.25 35.28
CA PHE A 7 64.08 -39.15 36.26
C PHE A 7 63.34 -37.80 35.99
N PHE A 8 62.61 -37.33 37.03
CA PHE A 8 62.28 -35.96 37.54
C PHE A 8 61.85 -34.79 36.61
N VAL A 9 60.63 -34.20 36.72
CA VAL A 9 60.03 -33.27 37.73
C VAL A 9 60.61 -31.83 37.70
N THR A 10 59.75 -30.80 37.53
CA THR A 10 59.51 -29.64 38.47
C THR A 10 58.76 -28.45 37.80
N PHE A 11 57.56 -28.14 38.33
CA PHE A 11 56.95 -26.82 38.63
C PHE A 11 56.45 -25.77 37.59
N MET A 12 55.16 -25.41 37.77
CA MET A 12 54.63 -24.08 38.18
C MET A 12 53.59 -23.38 37.28
N ARG A 13 52.45 -23.16 37.96
CA ARG A 13 51.27 -22.31 37.73
C ARG A 13 51.50 -20.86 37.27
N VAL A 14 50.50 -20.40 36.48
CA VAL A 14 49.84 -19.06 36.47
C VAL A 14 50.64 -17.85 35.96
N LEU A 15 50.16 -17.28 34.85
CA LEU A 15 50.05 -15.83 34.68
C LEU A 15 48.91 -15.48 33.70
N LEU A 16 47.82 -14.97 34.25
CA LEU A 16 46.88 -14.06 33.58
C LEU A 16 47.64 -12.78 33.21
N LEU A 17 47.51 -12.27 31.99
CA LEU A 17 47.49 -10.82 31.71
C LEU A 17 47.09 -10.53 30.25
N ALA A 18 45.97 -9.82 30.14
CA ALA A 18 45.65 -8.78 29.17
C ALA A 18 45.84 -9.05 27.66
N GLY A 19 44.83 -9.67 27.05
CA GLY A 19 44.50 -9.40 25.65
C GLY A 19 43.24 -8.53 25.60
N LEU A 20 43.41 -7.20 25.53
CA LEU A 20 42.35 -6.29 25.11
C LEU A 20 41.97 -6.68 23.68
N GLY A 21 40.95 -7.51 23.52
CA GLY A 21 40.31 -7.72 22.24
C GLY A 21 39.65 -6.41 21.85
N ALA A 22 40.30 -5.65 20.97
CA ALA A 22 39.68 -4.56 20.25
C ALA A 22 38.57 -5.16 19.36
N MET A 23 37.39 -5.32 19.95
CA MET A 23 36.16 -5.60 19.23
C MET A 23 35.84 -4.32 18.47
N THR A 24 36.40 -4.22 17.28
CA THR A 24 36.01 -3.23 16.27
C THR A 24 34.56 -3.54 15.92
N MET A 25 33.65 -2.95 16.69
CA MET A 25 32.28 -2.69 16.23
C MET A 25 32.44 -1.77 15.03
N LEU A 26 32.59 -2.36 13.84
CA LEU A 26 32.18 -1.71 12.60
C LEU A 26 30.69 -1.47 12.77
N VAL A 27 30.35 -0.34 13.39
CA VAL A 27 29.06 0.31 13.20
C VAL A 27 29.08 0.72 11.73
N GLY A 28 28.76 -0.24 10.85
CA GLY A 28 28.36 0.10 9.51
C GLY A 28 27.22 1.08 9.69
N CYS A 29 27.39 2.31 9.19
CA CYS A 29 26.30 3.25 9.07
C CYS A 29 25.22 2.54 8.26
N ALA A 30 24.26 1.91 8.95
CA ALA A 30 23.08 1.37 8.31
C ALA A 30 22.36 2.59 7.75
N THR A 31 22.56 2.85 6.46
CA THR A 31 21.85 3.91 5.76
C THR A 31 20.38 3.60 5.89
N SER A 32 19.61 4.51 6.50
CA SER A 32 18.17 4.33 6.66
C SER A 32 17.54 3.97 5.31
N PRO A 33 16.69 2.93 5.25
CA PRO A 33 16.04 2.52 4.01
C PRO A 33 15.20 3.68 3.43
N TYR A 34 14.96 3.61 2.12
CA TYR A 34 14.23 4.66 1.41
C TYR A 34 12.78 4.78 1.86
N ALA A 35 12.14 3.65 2.11
CA ALA A 35 10.86 3.58 2.77
C ALA A 35 10.83 2.35 3.70
N GLU A 36 10.11 2.48 4.80
CA GLU A 36 9.69 1.39 5.67
C GLU A 36 8.18 1.43 5.75
N VAL A 37 7.56 0.25 5.63
CA VAL A 37 6.14 0.04 5.86
C VAL A 37 6.00 -0.93 7.01
N TRP A 38 5.18 -0.57 8.00
CA TRP A 38 4.83 -1.41 9.12
C TRP A 38 3.33 -1.68 9.11
N HIS A 39 2.96 -2.95 9.23
CA HIS A 39 1.57 -3.34 9.39
C HIS A 39 1.07 -3.01 10.80
N LYS A 40 -0.15 -2.50 10.88
CA LYS A 40 -0.87 -2.29 12.14
C LYS A 40 -2.28 -2.86 12.03
N LYS A 41 -2.84 -3.25 13.18
CA LYS A 41 -4.26 -3.60 13.25
C LYS A 41 -5.10 -2.32 13.22
N PRO A 42 -5.95 -2.12 12.21
CA PRO A 42 -6.75 -0.93 12.10
C PRO A 42 -7.81 -0.89 13.21
N ARG A 43 -8.19 0.32 13.62
CA ARG A 43 -9.22 0.55 14.64
C ARG A 43 -10.09 1.71 14.20
N LEU A 44 -11.38 1.61 14.47
CA LEU A 44 -12.27 2.76 14.35
C LEU A 44 -11.92 3.75 15.47
N THR A 45 -11.68 5.01 15.12
CA THR A 45 -11.21 6.04 16.05
C THR A 45 -12.20 7.20 16.16
N GLY A 46 -12.20 7.88 17.30
CA GLY A 46 -13.12 8.99 17.58
C GLY A 46 -14.36 8.55 18.36
N PRO A 47 -15.26 9.49 18.68
CA PRO A 47 -16.47 9.20 19.43
C PRO A 47 -17.42 8.34 18.60
N SER A 48 -18.24 7.55 19.31
CA SER A 48 -19.34 6.81 18.69
C SER A 48 -20.41 7.78 18.17
N GLY A 49 -20.95 7.49 17.00
CA GLY A 49 -22.06 8.25 16.41
C GLY A 49 -23.40 8.03 17.12
N PRO A 50 -24.40 8.88 16.87
CA PRO A 50 -25.77 8.58 17.29
C PRO A 50 -26.31 7.35 16.53
N GLU A 51 -27.37 6.72 17.04
CA GLU A 51 -28.06 5.67 16.28
C GLU A 51 -28.58 6.21 14.93
N PRO A 52 -28.44 5.46 13.82
CA PRO A 52 -28.04 4.04 13.76
C PRO A 52 -26.52 3.78 13.65
N LEU A 53 -25.66 4.82 13.66
CA LEU A 53 -24.23 4.67 13.47
C LEU A 53 -23.56 3.90 14.62
N ALA A 54 -23.92 4.15 15.88
CA ALA A 54 -23.40 3.38 17.01
C ALA A 54 -23.55 1.85 16.83
N THR A 55 -24.71 1.38 16.37
CA THR A 55 -24.91 -0.05 16.04
C THR A 55 -24.02 -0.49 14.87
N ALA A 56 -23.88 0.33 13.83
CA ALA A 56 -23.00 0.05 12.69
C ALA A 56 -21.53 -0.11 13.10
N GLU A 57 -21.04 0.77 13.98
CA GLU A 57 -19.67 0.73 14.53
C GLU A 57 -19.41 -0.56 15.32
N GLN A 58 -20.40 -1.05 16.07
CA GLN A 58 -20.32 -2.33 16.78
C GLN A 58 -20.19 -3.49 15.79
N SER A 59 -21.00 -3.53 14.73
CA SER A 59 -20.90 -4.54 13.67
C SER A 59 -19.53 -4.52 12.99
N LEU A 60 -19.01 -3.33 12.65
CA LEU A 60 -17.66 -3.16 12.09
C LEU A 60 -16.57 -3.66 13.04
N THR A 61 -16.71 -3.42 14.34
CA THR A 61 -15.77 -3.89 15.35
C THR A 61 -15.80 -5.41 15.51
N ARG A 62 -16.99 -6.03 15.49
CA ARG A 62 -17.14 -7.49 15.52
C ARG A 62 -16.52 -8.15 14.29
N ALA A 63 -16.73 -7.58 13.10
CA ALA A 63 -16.16 -8.09 11.85
C ALA A 63 -14.63 -8.27 11.95
N ILE A 64 -13.93 -7.28 12.52
CA ILE A 64 -12.46 -7.31 12.70
C ILE A 64 -12.00 -8.40 13.68
N HIS A 65 -12.85 -8.78 14.63
CA HIS A 65 -12.52 -9.87 15.56
C HIS A 65 -12.68 -11.24 14.89
N ASP A 66 -13.73 -11.38 14.09
CA ASP A 66 -14.14 -12.67 13.53
C ASP A 66 -13.54 -12.97 12.15
N GLU A 67 -12.95 -12.00 11.45
CA GLU A 67 -12.54 -12.10 10.03
C GLU A 67 -11.76 -13.37 9.67
N ARG A 68 -10.83 -13.81 10.53
CA ARG A 68 -9.98 -14.99 10.28
C ARG A 68 -10.67 -16.31 10.58
N THR A 69 -11.64 -16.31 11.50
CA THR A 69 -12.30 -17.55 11.95
C THR A 69 -13.61 -17.79 11.22
N LYS A 70 -14.32 -16.72 10.86
CA LYS A 70 -15.65 -16.74 10.24
C LYS A 70 -15.76 -15.64 9.18
N PRO A 71 -14.96 -15.70 8.08
CA PRO A 71 -14.83 -14.59 7.13
C PRO A 71 -16.15 -14.13 6.50
N LEU A 72 -17.03 -15.05 6.11
CA LEU A 72 -18.32 -14.67 5.51
C LEU A 72 -19.28 -14.02 6.51
N ILE A 73 -19.22 -14.41 7.79
CA ILE A 73 -20.02 -13.77 8.85
C ILE A 73 -19.46 -12.37 9.13
N ALA A 74 -18.14 -12.23 9.24
CA ALA A 74 -17.47 -10.94 9.39
C ALA A 74 -17.76 -10.01 8.21
N MET A 75 -17.76 -10.53 6.98
CA MET A 75 -18.14 -9.78 5.78
C MET A 75 -19.59 -9.30 5.86
N GLY A 76 -20.51 -10.14 6.35
CA GLY A 76 -21.92 -9.77 6.54
C GLY A 76 -22.09 -8.62 7.53
N GLU A 77 -21.48 -8.72 8.71
CA GLU A 77 -21.45 -7.64 9.72
C GLU A 77 -20.84 -6.35 9.16
N CYS A 78 -19.75 -6.48 8.40
CA CYS A 78 -19.11 -5.34 7.77
C CYS A 78 -20.02 -4.64 6.74
N LEU A 79 -20.70 -5.41 5.90
CA LEU A 79 -21.64 -4.89 4.91
C LEU A 79 -22.88 -4.26 5.55
N ASP A 80 -23.40 -4.81 6.65
CA ASP A 80 -24.53 -4.23 7.39
C ASP A 80 -24.16 -2.88 8.02
N GLY A 81 -22.98 -2.80 8.65
CA GLY A 81 -22.46 -1.53 9.19
C GLY A 81 -22.19 -0.50 8.08
N LEU A 82 -21.55 -0.92 7.00
CA LEU A 82 -21.27 -0.08 5.84
C LEU A 82 -22.56 0.43 5.15
N GLN A 83 -23.59 -0.41 5.02
CA GLN A 83 -24.89 -0.01 4.48
C GLN A 83 -25.55 1.06 5.35
N SER A 84 -25.51 0.88 6.68
CA SER A 84 -26.07 1.86 7.64
C SER A 84 -25.38 3.22 7.53
N ALA A 85 -24.03 3.24 7.50
CA ALA A 85 -23.27 4.47 7.28
C ALA A 85 -23.53 5.09 5.89
N SER A 86 -23.64 4.26 4.85
CA SER A 86 -24.01 4.73 3.50
C SER A 86 -25.40 5.36 3.46
N ASP A 87 -26.36 4.81 4.20
CA ASP A 87 -27.72 5.35 4.24
C ASP A 87 -27.78 6.68 4.99
N GLU A 88 -26.98 6.83 6.04
CA GLU A 88 -26.85 8.12 6.72
C GLU A 88 -26.22 9.18 5.81
N LEU A 89 -25.19 8.85 5.05
CA LEU A 89 -24.60 9.77 4.05
C LEU A 89 -25.57 10.14 2.92
N LYS A 90 -26.58 9.30 2.60
CA LYS A 90 -27.65 9.70 1.67
C LYS A 90 -28.53 10.78 2.27
N ARG A 91 -28.85 10.70 3.57
CA ARG A 91 -29.65 11.69 4.29
C ARG A 91 -28.85 12.97 4.53
N ASN A 92 -27.65 12.84 5.06
CA ASN A 92 -26.74 13.92 5.40
C ASN A 92 -25.32 13.69 4.83
N PRO A 93 -25.02 14.19 3.62
CA PRO A 93 -23.70 14.02 2.98
C PRO A 93 -22.52 14.63 3.72
N ARG A 94 -22.78 15.52 4.70
CA ARG A 94 -21.74 16.21 5.46
C ARG A 94 -21.51 15.60 6.83
N ASP A 95 -22.17 14.47 7.13
CA ASP A 95 -21.95 13.75 8.37
C ASP A 95 -20.54 13.13 8.39
N ALA A 96 -19.66 13.72 9.19
CA ALA A 96 -18.26 13.30 9.30
C ALA A 96 -18.12 11.91 9.95
N THR A 97 -19.00 11.59 10.90
CA THR A 97 -19.01 10.28 11.57
C THR A 97 -19.44 9.20 10.60
N ALA A 98 -20.53 9.42 9.87
CA ALA A 98 -20.98 8.49 8.84
C ALA A 98 -19.93 8.31 7.72
N ASN A 99 -19.22 9.37 7.34
CA ASN A 99 -18.14 9.29 6.35
C ASN A 99 -16.97 8.43 6.86
N ARG A 100 -16.53 8.66 8.10
CA ARG A 100 -15.51 7.84 8.76
C ARG A 100 -15.90 6.36 8.78
N ASP A 101 -17.11 6.05 9.24
CA ASP A 101 -17.59 4.67 9.39
C ASP A 101 -17.77 3.99 8.05
N TYR A 102 -18.25 4.74 7.05
CA TYR A 102 -18.35 4.27 5.68
C TYR A 102 -16.97 3.93 5.11
N ASN A 103 -15.99 4.84 5.18
CA ASN A 103 -14.65 4.59 4.65
C ASN A 103 -13.99 3.41 5.37
N PHE A 104 -14.14 3.33 6.69
CA PHE A 104 -13.66 2.20 7.48
C PHE A 104 -14.32 0.88 7.07
N GLY A 105 -15.64 0.86 6.88
CA GLY A 105 -16.36 -0.32 6.40
C GLY A 105 -15.90 -0.79 5.03
N VAL A 106 -15.67 0.14 4.08
CA VAL A 106 -15.10 -0.23 2.78
C VAL A 106 -13.70 -0.84 2.97
N SER A 107 -12.82 -0.24 3.76
CA SER A 107 -11.49 -0.80 4.05
C SER A 107 -11.57 -2.23 4.59
N ARG A 108 -12.47 -2.50 5.55
CA ARG A 108 -12.60 -3.83 6.17
C ARG A 108 -13.11 -4.89 5.19
N ILE A 109 -13.95 -4.55 4.22
CA ILE A 109 -14.30 -5.48 3.12
C ILE A 109 -13.03 -5.94 2.39
N PHE A 110 -12.17 -5.00 2.00
CA PHE A 110 -10.92 -5.32 1.31
C PHE A 110 -9.94 -6.10 2.19
N GLN A 111 -9.86 -5.78 3.49
CA GLN A 111 -9.06 -6.55 4.44
C GLN A 111 -9.53 -8.02 4.48
N ILE A 112 -10.84 -8.27 4.66
CA ILE A 112 -11.38 -9.63 4.73
C ILE A 112 -11.14 -10.38 3.42
N ILE A 113 -11.33 -9.73 2.26
CA ILE A 113 -11.05 -10.32 0.95
C ILE A 113 -9.58 -10.76 0.86
N HIS A 114 -8.66 -9.89 1.26
CA HIS A 114 -7.23 -10.15 1.21
C HIS A 114 -6.80 -11.26 2.18
N ASP A 115 -7.13 -11.12 3.47
CA ASP A 115 -6.71 -12.04 4.53
C ASP A 115 -7.27 -13.47 4.33
N THR A 116 -8.37 -13.62 3.60
CA THR A 116 -9.05 -14.92 3.43
C THR A 116 -9.12 -15.40 1.99
N ASN A 117 -8.43 -14.73 1.06
CA ASN A 117 -8.36 -15.08 -0.37
C ASN A 117 -9.75 -15.25 -1.04
N LEU A 118 -10.73 -14.43 -0.66
CA LEU A 118 -12.01 -14.40 -1.35
C LEU A 118 -11.84 -13.78 -2.74
N ASP A 119 -12.66 -14.21 -3.70
CA ASP A 119 -12.59 -13.72 -5.08
C ASP A 119 -13.95 -13.20 -5.57
N PRO A 120 -14.33 -11.96 -5.21
CA PRO A 120 -15.52 -11.31 -5.77
C PRO A 120 -15.27 -10.73 -7.17
N TRP A 121 -14.09 -10.95 -7.76
CA TRP A 121 -13.66 -10.35 -9.02
C TRP A 121 -13.99 -11.24 -10.22
N THR A 122 -13.93 -12.56 -10.05
CA THR A 122 -14.33 -13.51 -11.10
C THR A 122 -15.83 -13.79 -11.10
N GLN A 123 -16.47 -13.74 -9.94
CA GLN A 123 -17.92 -13.91 -9.78
C GLN A 123 -18.46 -13.13 -8.57
N PRO A 124 -19.72 -12.68 -8.59
CA PRO A 124 -20.32 -12.05 -7.41
C PRO A 124 -20.28 -12.97 -6.18
N LEU A 125 -19.94 -12.41 -5.03
CA LEU A 125 -19.90 -13.12 -3.76
C LEU A 125 -21.25 -12.97 -3.04
N ILE A 126 -21.89 -14.10 -2.72
CA ILE A 126 -23.07 -14.14 -1.86
C ILE A 126 -22.59 -14.18 -0.40
N VAL A 127 -23.05 -13.22 0.41
CA VAL A 127 -22.64 -13.06 1.80
C VAL A 127 -23.86 -13.20 2.72
N PRO A 128 -23.96 -14.26 3.54
CA PRO A 128 -25.08 -14.44 4.45
C PRO A 128 -25.03 -13.43 5.60
N THR A 129 -26.21 -12.93 6.00
CA THR A 129 -26.39 -12.13 7.22
C THR A 129 -27.57 -12.67 8.03
N THR A 130 -27.78 -12.13 9.23
CA THR A 130 -28.93 -12.50 10.06
C THR A 130 -30.28 -12.14 9.43
N ASN A 131 -30.30 -11.17 8.51
CA ASN A 131 -31.50 -10.61 7.88
C ASN A 131 -31.60 -10.91 6.38
N GLY A 132 -30.90 -11.94 5.89
CA GLY A 132 -30.91 -12.36 4.49
C GLY A 132 -29.50 -12.51 3.94
N GLU A 133 -29.27 -12.03 2.72
CA GLU A 133 -27.96 -12.11 2.07
C GLU A 133 -27.63 -10.80 1.37
N PHE A 134 -26.35 -10.48 1.29
CA PHE A 134 -25.82 -9.48 0.36
C PHE A 134 -25.25 -10.16 -0.88
N VAL A 135 -25.31 -9.44 -1.99
CA VAL A 135 -24.50 -9.74 -3.18
C VAL A 135 -23.40 -8.69 -3.27
N LEU A 136 -22.15 -9.08 -3.01
CA LEU A 136 -20.97 -8.24 -3.20
C LEU A 136 -20.42 -8.44 -4.62
N THR A 137 -20.23 -7.33 -5.33
CA THR A 137 -19.73 -7.32 -6.70
C THR A 137 -19.02 -6.00 -6.98
N PHE A 138 -18.51 -5.82 -8.19
CA PHE A 138 -17.88 -4.58 -8.62
C PHE A 138 -18.47 -4.11 -9.95
N LYS A 139 -18.28 -2.82 -10.23
CA LYS A 139 -18.58 -2.23 -11.53
C LYS A 139 -17.38 -2.42 -12.46
N PRO A 140 -17.51 -3.15 -13.58
CA PRO A 140 -16.42 -3.31 -14.54
C PRO A 140 -15.96 -1.97 -15.12
N ASP A 141 -14.65 -1.83 -15.30
CA ASP A 141 -14.05 -0.74 -16.06
C ASP A 141 -13.77 -1.20 -17.49
N PRO A 142 -14.02 -0.38 -18.53
CA PRO A 142 -13.74 -0.75 -19.91
C PRO A 142 -12.24 -0.93 -20.20
N ARG A 143 -11.34 -0.39 -19.37
CA ARG A 143 -9.89 -0.52 -19.53
C ARG A 143 -9.43 -1.88 -18.96
N PRO A 144 -8.82 -2.77 -19.76
CA PRO A 144 -8.43 -4.09 -19.29
C PRO A 144 -7.46 -4.09 -18.10
N GLU A 145 -6.56 -3.10 -18.02
CA GLU A 145 -5.60 -2.95 -16.92
C GLU A 145 -6.24 -2.51 -15.59
N TRP A 146 -7.54 -2.20 -15.59
CA TRP A 146 -8.33 -1.88 -14.40
C TRP A 146 -9.16 -3.07 -13.90
N ASN A 147 -8.98 -4.26 -14.49
CA ASN A 147 -9.59 -5.47 -13.97
C ASN A 147 -9.06 -5.76 -12.54
N PRO A 148 -9.92 -5.75 -11.50
CA PRO A 148 -9.48 -5.96 -10.12
C PRO A 148 -8.90 -7.36 -9.88
N ALA A 149 -9.21 -8.36 -10.71
CA ALA A 149 -8.64 -9.71 -10.59
C ALA A 149 -7.12 -9.76 -10.79
N LEU A 150 -6.53 -8.71 -11.38
CA LEU A 150 -5.08 -8.58 -11.62
C LEU A 150 -4.30 -8.07 -10.41
N TYR A 151 -4.97 -7.65 -9.33
CA TYR A 151 -4.36 -6.94 -8.22
C TYR A 151 -4.67 -7.59 -6.87
N ASP A 152 -3.72 -7.49 -5.96
CA ASP A 152 -3.96 -7.60 -4.54
C ASP A 152 -4.24 -6.21 -3.96
N PHE A 153 -5.21 -6.15 -3.06
CA PHE A 153 -5.70 -4.91 -2.48
C PHE A 153 -5.47 -4.94 -0.98
N THR A 154 -4.74 -3.95 -0.46
CA THR A 154 -4.55 -3.77 0.98
C THR A 154 -4.96 -2.35 1.37
N PRO A 155 -5.90 -2.16 2.31
CA PRO A 155 -6.27 -0.85 2.81
C PRO A 155 -5.10 -0.03 3.32
N ALA A 156 -5.07 1.27 2.98
CA ALA A 156 -3.97 2.15 3.37
C ALA A 156 -3.92 2.42 4.90
N ASP A 157 -5.03 2.19 5.62
CA ASP A 157 -5.12 2.37 7.07
C ASP A 157 -4.51 1.19 7.87
N GLU A 158 -4.12 0.11 7.20
CA GLU A 158 -3.36 -1.00 7.78
C GLU A 158 -1.85 -0.74 7.83
N PHE A 159 -1.41 0.39 7.27
CA PHE A 159 -0.01 0.76 7.17
C PHE A 159 0.33 2.02 7.97
N ASP A 160 1.42 1.93 8.72
CA ASP A 160 2.28 3.07 9.05
C ASP A 160 3.47 3.09 8.10
N VAL A 161 3.94 4.29 7.74
CA VAL A 161 5.00 4.47 6.73
C VAL A 161 6.02 5.50 7.19
N GLY A 162 7.28 5.28 6.85
CA GLY A 162 8.41 6.13 7.20
C GLY A 162 9.63 5.86 6.33
N GLY A 163 10.79 6.42 6.71
CA GLY A 163 12.06 6.20 6.02
C GLY A 163 12.65 7.46 5.37
N LYS A 164 13.80 7.32 4.71
CA LYS A 164 14.56 8.45 4.17
C LYS A 164 13.76 9.30 3.17
N TYR A 165 12.94 8.67 2.35
CA TYR A 165 12.15 9.34 1.30
C TYR A 165 10.66 9.42 1.58
N VAL A 166 10.22 8.97 2.76
CA VAL A 166 8.82 9.01 3.20
C VAL A 166 8.76 9.65 4.57
N THR A 167 8.79 10.99 4.59
CA THR A 167 8.84 11.79 5.81
C THR A 167 7.49 12.42 6.19
N GLU A 168 6.54 12.47 5.26
CA GLU A 168 5.19 13.01 5.47
C GLU A 168 4.14 12.10 4.82
N ARG A 169 2.98 11.95 5.47
CA ARG A 169 1.81 11.26 4.92
C ARG A 169 0.82 12.29 4.38
N ILE A 170 0.53 12.22 3.09
CA ILE A 170 -0.34 13.14 2.38
C ILE A 170 -1.61 12.41 1.97
N THR A 171 -2.72 12.86 2.54
CA THR A 171 -4.05 12.32 2.31
C THR A 171 -4.98 13.41 1.79
N ARG A 172 -6.14 13.00 1.28
CA ARG A 172 -7.27 13.87 0.98
C ARG A 172 -8.52 13.27 1.61
N ASP A 173 -9.26 14.07 2.34
CA ASP A 173 -10.55 13.66 2.92
C ASP A 173 -11.63 13.58 1.83
N GLY A 174 -12.57 12.66 2.00
CA GLY A 174 -13.65 12.45 1.05
C GLY A 174 -14.31 11.09 1.23
N ILE A 175 -15.13 10.69 0.25
CA ILE A 175 -15.78 9.38 0.22
C ILE A 175 -14.84 8.31 -0.35
N GLY A 176 -14.92 7.10 0.18
CA GLY A 176 -14.22 5.92 -0.28
C GLY A 176 -12.99 5.57 0.56
N ALA A 177 -12.64 4.29 0.57
CA ALA A 177 -11.43 3.80 1.23
C ALA A 177 -10.21 3.98 0.31
N PRO A 178 -9.13 4.62 0.77
CA PRO A 178 -7.84 4.54 0.11
C PRO A 178 -7.25 3.12 0.24
N ILE A 179 -6.94 2.51 -0.90
CA ILE A 179 -6.43 1.15 -1.04
C ILE A 179 -5.11 1.19 -1.81
N VAL A 180 -4.14 0.41 -1.36
CA VAL A 180 -2.94 0.07 -2.12
C VAL A 180 -3.30 -1.10 -3.03
N ALA A 181 -3.23 -0.90 -4.35
CA ALA A 181 -3.39 -1.98 -5.31
C ALA A 181 -2.02 -2.37 -5.88
N VAL A 182 -1.63 -3.62 -5.69
CA VAL A 182 -0.36 -4.19 -6.16
C VAL A 182 -0.66 -5.27 -7.19
N GLU A 183 -0.08 -5.16 -8.38
CA GLU A 183 -0.28 -6.15 -9.44
C GLU A 183 0.26 -7.53 -9.00
N ARG A 184 -0.52 -8.59 -9.21
CA ARG A 184 -0.19 -9.96 -8.80
C ARG A 184 0.98 -10.54 -9.58
N GLU A 185 0.97 -10.35 -10.89
CA GLU A 185 2.00 -10.84 -11.80
C GLU A 185 2.74 -9.67 -12.43
N GLU A 186 4.07 -9.79 -12.56
CA GLU A 186 4.83 -8.81 -13.33
C GLU A 186 4.40 -8.82 -14.80
N SER A 187 4.34 -7.62 -15.40
CA SER A 187 3.96 -7.48 -16.79
C SER A 187 5.00 -8.10 -17.72
N LYS A 188 4.68 -9.24 -18.32
CA LYS A 188 5.55 -9.96 -19.30
C LYS A 188 5.92 -9.11 -20.53
N ASN A 189 5.21 -8.00 -20.79
CA ASN A 189 5.40 -7.11 -21.93
C ASN A 189 5.80 -5.66 -21.54
N ALA A 190 6.39 -5.45 -20.36
CA ALA A 190 6.70 -4.11 -19.83
C ALA A 190 7.52 -3.20 -20.77
N ARG A 191 8.51 -3.77 -21.48
CA ARG A 191 9.42 -3.01 -22.37
C ARG A 191 8.76 -2.37 -23.58
N GLY A 192 7.73 -3.00 -24.16
CA GLY A 192 7.10 -2.51 -25.39
C GLY A 192 6.12 -1.34 -25.18
N LYS A 193 5.76 -1.01 -23.94
CA LYS A 193 4.69 -0.05 -23.60
C LYS A 193 5.12 1.05 -22.63
N ALA A 194 6.42 1.20 -22.35
CA ALA A 194 6.91 2.05 -21.25
C ALA A 194 6.11 1.80 -19.95
N ALA A 195 5.82 0.53 -19.68
CA ALA A 195 5.05 0.11 -18.52
C ALA A 195 6.00 -0.30 -17.39
N PRO A 196 5.65 -0.03 -16.12
CA PRO A 196 6.45 -0.53 -15.01
C PRO A 196 6.46 -2.07 -15.02
N SER A 197 7.52 -2.68 -14.48
CA SER A 197 7.63 -4.15 -14.38
C SER A 197 6.52 -4.73 -13.51
N ARG A 198 6.10 -3.97 -12.50
CA ARG A 198 4.97 -4.27 -11.62
C ARG A 198 4.27 -2.97 -11.26
N ILE A 199 2.95 -2.99 -11.26
CA ILE A 199 2.16 -1.80 -11.00
C ILE A 199 1.82 -1.70 -9.50
N TYR A 200 2.12 -0.54 -8.93
CA TYR A 200 1.68 -0.10 -7.61
C TYR A 200 0.78 1.12 -7.79
N ARG A 201 -0.50 1.03 -7.40
CA ARG A 201 -1.46 2.13 -7.60
C ARG A 201 -2.04 2.62 -6.29
N THR A 202 -2.27 3.93 -6.25
CA THR A 202 -3.29 4.51 -5.38
C THR A 202 -4.65 4.25 -5.99
N VAL A 203 -5.53 3.62 -5.22
CA VAL A 203 -6.93 3.39 -5.60
C VAL A 203 -7.83 3.92 -4.50
N SER A 204 -8.94 4.54 -4.86
CA SER A 204 -10.02 4.84 -3.93
C SER A 204 -11.22 3.97 -4.27
N ALA A 205 -11.59 3.08 -3.34
CA ALA A 205 -12.74 2.20 -3.50
C ALA A 205 -13.99 2.82 -2.90
N VAL A 206 -15.09 2.82 -3.64
CA VAL A 206 -16.39 3.35 -3.22
C VAL A 206 -17.44 2.24 -3.34
N ALA A 207 -18.13 1.93 -2.26
CA ALA A 207 -19.25 0.99 -2.24
C ALA A 207 -20.60 1.69 -2.44
N LYS A 208 -21.45 1.17 -3.32
CA LYS A 208 -22.83 1.64 -3.52
C LYS A 208 -23.82 0.50 -3.35
N PHE A 209 -24.92 0.78 -2.68
CA PHE A 209 -25.97 -0.18 -2.39
C PHE A 209 -27.22 0.05 -3.25
N GLN A 210 -27.70 -1.01 -3.87
CA GLN A 210 -29.04 -1.11 -4.44
C GLN A 210 -29.77 -2.27 -3.74
N GLY A 211 -30.57 -1.94 -2.72
CA GLY A 211 -31.07 -2.95 -1.78
C GLY A 211 -29.91 -3.70 -1.13
N ARG A 212 -29.90 -5.02 -1.21
CA ARG A 212 -28.82 -5.89 -0.69
C ARG A 212 -27.73 -6.20 -1.73
N ARG A 213 -27.65 -5.46 -2.83
CA ARG A 213 -26.52 -5.55 -3.76
C ARG A 213 -25.52 -4.46 -3.43
N CYS A 214 -24.33 -4.83 -2.98
CA CYS A 214 -23.19 -3.95 -2.75
C CYS A 214 -22.28 -3.98 -3.98
N MET A 215 -22.15 -2.84 -4.66
CA MET A 215 -21.32 -2.69 -5.85
C MET A 215 -20.13 -1.77 -5.55
N LEU A 216 -18.93 -2.34 -5.64
CA LEU A 216 -17.67 -1.62 -5.52
C LEU A 216 -17.33 -0.91 -6.83
N GLU A 217 -16.91 0.34 -6.73
CA GLU A 217 -16.37 1.14 -7.83
C GLU A 217 -14.95 1.58 -7.46
N PHE A 218 -14.03 1.50 -8.43
CA PHE A 218 -12.63 1.86 -8.25
C PHE A 218 -12.32 3.17 -8.98
N TYR A 219 -11.63 4.07 -8.28
CA TYR A 219 -11.21 5.36 -8.83
C TYR A 219 -9.68 5.49 -8.69
N ASP A 220 -9.05 6.16 -9.66
CA ASP A 220 -7.68 6.68 -9.51
C ASP A 220 -7.78 8.11 -8.98
N PRO A 221 -7.42 8.37 -7.71
CA PRO A 221 -7.55 9.69 -7.12
C PRO A 221 -6.55 10.72 -7.65
N LEU A 222 -5.52 10.27 -8.40
CA LEU A 222 -4.63 11.15 -9.15
C LEU A 222 -5.28 11.61 -10.45
N ASP A 223 -6.29 10.89 -10.97
CA ASP A 223 -7.02 11.26 -12.18
C ASP A 223 -8.32 12.02 -11.87
N SER A 224 -9.10 11.53 -10.90
CA SER A 224 -10.35 12.14 -10.46
C SER A 224 -10.29 12.59 -9.00
N GLU A 225 -10.73 13.82 -8.73
CA GLU A 225 -10.82 14.33 -7.35
C GLU A 225 -12.18 14.08 -6.69
N THR A 226 -13.16 13.62 -7.48
CA THR A 226 -14.54 13.44 -7.02
C THR A 226 -15.11 12.11 -7.46
N ALA A 227 -16.14 11.65 -6.76
CA ALA A 227 -16.94 10.50 -7.13
C ALA A 227 -18.41 10.88 -7.24
N ARG A 228 -19.15 10.14 -8.09
CA ARG A 228 -20.62 10.21 -8.09
C ARG A 228 -21.14 9.30 -6.97
N PHE A 229 -21.79 9.85 -5.96
CA PHE A 229 -22.33 9.11 -4.82
C PHE A 229 -23.82 9.43 -4.68
N TYR A 230 -24.69 8.45 -4.98
CA TYR A 230 -26.16 8.58 -5.00
C TYR A 230 -26.68 9.90 -5.62
N GLY A 231 -26.31 10.15 -6.89
CA GLY A 231 -26.75 11.34 -7.64
C GLY A 231 -25.99 12.63 -7.35
N ARG A 232 -25.09 12.64 -6.35
CA ARG A 232 -24.28 13.80 -5.96
C ARG A 232 -22.84 13.64 -6.41
N THR A 233 -22.15 14.75 -6.65
CA THR A 233 -20.69 14.77 -6.80
C THR A 233 -20.08 15.14 -5.45
N VAL A 234 -19.22 14.28 -4.92
CA VAL A 234 -18.59 14.47 -3.61
C VAL A 234 -17.07 14.31 -3.72
N PRO A 235 -16.27 14.95 -2.84
CA PRO A 235 -14.82 14.73 -2.80
C PRO A 235 -14.49 13.25 -2.60
N LEU A 236 -13.48 12.75 -3.30
CA LEU A 236 -13.00 11.37 -3.20
C LEU A 236 -11.82 11.30 -2.23
N ALA A 237 -11.90 10.41 -1.24
CA ALA A 237 -10.81 10.21 -0.28
C ALA A 237 -9.59 9.61 -0.98
N ALA A 238 -8.38 9.90 -0.48
CA ALA A 238 -7.15 9.36 -1.06
C ALA A 238 -6.01 9.32 -0.04
N ASP A 239 -5.08 8.38 -0.25
CA ASP A 239 -3.77 8.34 0.40
C ASP A 239 -2.70 8.28 -0.70
N PHE A 240 -1.97 9.37 -0.88
CA PHE A 240 -0.98 9.48 -1.96
C PHE A 240 0.38 8.92 -1.56
N THR A 241 0.60 8.67 -0.27
CA THR A 241 1.90 8.31 0.28
C THR A 241 2.06 6.81 0.46
N VAL A 242 1.07 6.12 1.02
CA VAL A 242 1.21 4.70 1.36
C VAL A 242 1.54 3.83 0.14
N PRO A 243 0.87 3.97 -1.02
CA PRO A 243 1.25 3.21 -2.22
C PRO A 243 2.67 3.50 -2.72
N LEU A 244 3.19 4.72 -2.53
CA LEU A 244 4.58 5.05 -2.84
C LEU A 244 5.56 4.35 -1.88
N ALA A 245 5.24 4.32 -0.59
CA ALA A 245 6.05 3.67 0.42
C ALA A 245 6.11 2.14 0.20
N VAL A 246 4.97 1.51 -0.08
CA VAL A 246 4.89 0.07 -0.40
C VAL A 246 5.74 -0.26 -1.64
N MET A 247 5.60 0.50 -2.71
CA MET A 247 6.44 0.34 -3.90
C MET A 247 7.94 0.45 -3.59
N LEU A 248 8.35 1.47 -2.83
CA LEU A 248 9.76 1.69 -2.50
C LEU A 248 10.33 0.56 -1.63
N GLN A 249 9.55 0.06 -0.67
CA GLN A 249 10.00 -1.04 0.19
C GLN A 249 10.08 -2.37 -0.57
N GLU A 250 9.09 -2.67 -1.43
CA GLU A 250 9.08 -3.92 -2.20
C GLU A 250 10.13 -3.93 -3.32
N THR A 251 10.34 -2.80 -4.01
CA THR A 251 11.33 -2.72 -5.10
C THR A 251 12.76 -2.48 -4.61
N ASP A 252 12.91 -1.98 -3.38
CA ASP A 252 14.17 -1.68 -2.68
C ASP A 252 15.30 -1.21 -3.60
N PRO A 253 15.13 -0.05 -4.28
CA PRO A 253 16.08 0.38 -5.30
C PRO A 253 17.48 0.64 -4.72
N GLY A 254 17.58 1.03 -3.44
CA GLY A 254 18.83 1.29 -2.74
C GLY A 254 19.79 0.09 -2.70
N LYS A 255 19.29 -1.14 -2.58
CA LYS A 255 20.13 -2.36 -2.58
C LYS A 255 20.95 -2.54 -3.86
N HIS A 256 20.49 -2.00 -4.99
CA HIS A 256 21.10 -2.22 -6.29
C HIS A 256 21.89 -1.01 -6.82
N GLU A 257 21.83 0.14 -6.15
CA GLU A 257 22.45 1.38 -6.63
C GLU A 257 23.97 1.27 -6.76
N VAL A 258 24.66 0.76 -5.74
CA VAL A 258 26.13 0.63 -5.74
C VAL A 258 26.60 -0.21 -6.94
N TRP A 259 25.92 -1.32 -7.23
CA TRP A 259 26.28 -2.19 -8.35
C TRP A 259 25.98 -1.56 -9.72
N ARG A 260 24.91 -0.77 -9.83
CA ARG A 260 24.54 -0.03 -11.05
C ARG A 260 25.49 1.13 -11.36
N VAL A 261 26.11 1.72 -10.32
CA VAL A 261 27.20 2.70 -10.47
C VAL A 261 28.49 2.03 -10.93
N LEU A 262 28.87 0.90 -10.33
CA LEU A 262 30.16 0.25 -10.59
C LEU A 262 30.22 -0.50 -11.93
N ASN A 263 29.10 -1.01 -12.44
CA ASN A 263 29.05 -1.80 -13.68
C ASN A 263 27.92 -1.37 -14.63
N PRO A 264 27.89 -0.10 -15.09
CA PRO A 264 26.75 0.44 -15.82
C PRO A 264 26.44 -0.33 -17.11
N GLU A 265 27.45 -0.80 -17.85
CA GLU A 265 27.28 -1.61 -19.07
C GLU A 265 26.50 -2.90 -18.83
N LYS A 266 26.81 -3.60 -17.74
CA LYS A 266 26.10 -4.83 -17.37
C LYS A 266 24.62 -4.57 -17.11
N TYR A 267 24.25 -3.37 -16.66
CA TYR A 267 22.88 -3.01 -16.31
C TYR A 267 22.20 -2.12 -17.35
N ALA A 268 22.83 -1.80 -18.48
CA ALA A 268 22.26 -0.92 -19.52
C ALA A 268 20.86 -1.38 -19.97
N TYR A 269 20.64 -2.70 -20.02
CA TYR A 269 19.35 -3.30 -20.36
C TYR A 269 18.21 -2.96 -19.38
N THR A 270 18.52 -2.46 -18.18
CA THR A 270 17.53 -2.05 -17.17
C THR A 270 16.97 -0.67 -17.43
N ALA A 271 17.60 0.13 -18.31
CA ALA A 271 17.17 1.49 -18.60
C ALA A 271 15.76 1.52 -19.21
N ARG A 272 14.87 2.33 -18.64
CA ARG A 272 13.46 2.40 -19.04
C ARG A 272 12.74 3.61 -18.47
N ILE A 273 11.63 3.96 -19.11
CA ILE A 273 10.63 4.86 -18.55
C ILE A 273 9.68 4.05 -17.67
N GLU A 274 9.46 4.50 -16.44
CA GLU A 274 8.47 3.95 -15.51
C GLU A 274 7.38 4.98 -15.19
N ARG A 275 6.15 4.49 -15.07
CA ARG A 275 4.97 5.33 -14.85
C ARG A 275 4.41 5.07 -13.46
N LEU A 276 4.14 6.14 -12.71
CA LEU A 276 3.51 6.07 -11.40
C LEU A 276 1.98 6.11 -11.42
N GLN A 277 1.39 6.27 -12.60
CA GLN A 277 -0.06 6.32 -12.84
C GLN A 277 -0.35 6.00 -14.31
N PRO A 278 -1.59 5.61 -14.68
CA PRO A 278 -2.00 5.52 -16.07
C PRO A 278 -1.75 6.82 -16.84
N TYR A 279 -1.46 6.70 -18.14
CA TYR A 279 -1.30 7.87 -19.01
C TYR A 279 -2.64 8.59 -19.19
N ASN A 280 -2.70 9.87 -18.83
CA ASN A 280 -3.80 10.76 -19.21
C ASN A 280 -3.29 11.75 -20.27
N PRO A 281 -3.87 11.78 -21.48
CA PRO A 281 -3.45 12.70 -22.55
C PRO A 281 -3.77 14.17 -22.25
N ASN A 282 -4.67 14.44 -21.31
CA ASN A 282 -5.04 15.81 -20.89
C ASN A 282 -4.11 16.37 -19.81
N LYS A 283 -3.08 15.62 -19.39
CA LYS A 283 -2.09 16.03 -18.40
C LYS A 283 -0.71 16.11 -19.01
N THR A 284 0.05 17.13 -18.60
CA THR A 284 1.44 17.29 -18.98
C THR A 284 2.28 16.22 -18.29
N VAL A 285 3.05 15.46 -19.06
CA VAL A 285 4.03 14.51 -18.50
C VAL A 285 5.24 15.29 -18.00
N VAL A 286 5.54 15.16 -16.70
CA VAL A 286 6.80 15.59 -16.11
C VAL A 286 7.68 14.36 -15.99
N LEU A 287 8.64 14.24 -16.90
CA LEU A 287 9.65 13.17 -16.86
C LEU A 287 10.80 13.63 -15.96
N VAL A 288 10.97 12.96 -14.83
CA VAL A 288 12.10 13.20 -13.93
C VAL A 288 13.21 12.18 -14.19
N ILE A 289 14.44 12.70 -14.23
CA ILE A 289 15.66 11.93 -14.52
C ILE A 289 16.57 12.10 -13.31
N HIS A 290 17.01 10.99 -12.71
CA HIS A 290 17.92 11.04 -11.57
C HIS A 290 19.35 11.34 -12.01
N GLY A 291 20.21 11.79 -11.10
CA GLY A 291 21.62 12.09 -11.39
C GLY A 291 22.56 10.90 -11.16
N LEU A 292 23.86 11.20 -11.29
CA LEU A 292 24.97 10.31 -10.97
C LEU A 292 24.89 9.84 -9.51
N LYS A 293 25.05 8.53 -9.28
CA LYS A 293 24.95 7.86 -7.97
C LYS A 293 23.58 7.96 -7.27
N ASP A 294 22.54 8.44 -7.94
CA ASP A 294 21.16 8.39 -7.45
C ASP A 294 20.35 7.25 -8.10
N SER A 295 19.09 7.12 -7.68
CA SER A 295 18.07 6.35 -8.38
C SER A 295 16.79 7.17 -8.56
N GLN A 296 15.84 6.61 -9.32
CA GLN A 296 14.51 7.21 -9.47
C GLN A 296 13.80 7.49 -8.13
N ALA A 297 14.15 6.75 -7.07
CA ALA A 297 13.56 6.90 -5.74
C ALA A 297 13.85 8.27 -5.11
N THR A 298 14.95 8.94 -5.47
CA THR A 298 15.34 10.26 -4.94
C THR A 298 14.27 11.33 -5.17
N TRP A 299 13.42 11.17 -6.20
CA TRP A 299 12.32 12.10 -6.51
C TRP A 299 11.06 11.87 -5.66
N THR A 300 10.97 10.77 -4.92
CA THR A 300 9.76 10.38 -4.17
C THR A 300 9.28 11.46 -3.20
N PRO A 301 10.12 12.11 -2.36
CA PRO A 301 9.65 13.14 -1.44
C PRO A 301 8.98 14.31 -2.17
N MET A 302 9.60 14.78 -3.25
CA MET A 302 9.07 15.86 -4.08
C MET A 302 7.75 15.44 -4.74
N ILE A 303 7.69 14.26 -5.34
CA ILE A 303 6.48 13.77 -6.01
C ILE A 303 5.34 13.57 -5.01
N ASN A 304 5.63 13.04 -3.81
CA ASN A 304 4.64 12.91 -2.74
C ASN A 304 4.06 14.30 -2.40
N LYS A 305 4.92 15.31 -2.17
CA LYS A 305 4.49 16.68 -1.91
C LYS A 305 3.64 17.26 -3.02
N LEU A 306 4.11 17.15 -4.26
CA LEU A 306 3.45 17.68 -5.45
C LEU A 306 2.10 16.99 -5.72
N ARG A 307 1.99 15.68 -5.43
CA ARG A 307 0.72 14.96 -5.46
C ARG A 307 -0.26 15.45 -4.40
N GLY A 308 0.18 16.15 -3.35
CA GLY A 308 -0.70 16.82 -2.40
C GLY A 308 -1.39 18.06 -2.95
N ASP A 309 -0.82 18.70 -3.98
CA ASP A 309 -1.35 19.93 -4.57
C ASP A 309 -2.45 19.62 -5.63
N PRO A 310 -3.68 20.15 -5.47
CA PRO A 310 -4.78 19.90 -6.41
C PRO A 310 -4.54 20.50 -7.80
N LEU A 311 -3.86 21.65 -7.92
CA LEU A 311 -3.53 22.23 -9.23
C LEU A 311 -2.50 21.36 -9.94
N ILE A 312 -1.53 20.81 -9.21
CA ILE A 312 -0.55 19.91 -9.80
C ILE A 312 -1.22 18.61 -10.26
N ARG A 313 -1.99 17.94 -9.39
CA ARG A 313 -2.71 16.70 -9.77
C ARG A 313 -3.62 16.90 -10.98
N LYS A 314 -4.26 18.06 -11.10
CA LYS A 314 -5.16 18.37 -12.22
C LYS A 314 -4.43 18.47 -13.57
N HIS A 315 -3.21 19.01 -13.57
CA HIS A 315 -2.52 19.40 -14.80
C HIS A 315 -1.30 18.55 -15.16
N TYR A 316 -0.72 17.82 -14.21
CA TYR A 316 0.55 17.11 -14.39
C TYR A 316 0.47 15.64 -13.97
N GLN A 317 1.34 14.83 -14.57
CA GLN A 317 1.56 13.44 -14.21
C GLN A 317 3.06 13.14 -14.23
N PHE A 318 3.56 12.39 -13.24
CA PHE A 318 4.99 12.18 -13.03
C PHE A 318 5.45 10.80 -13.49
N TRP A 319 6.47 10.77 -14.35
CA TRP A 319 7.14 9.57 -14.83
C TRP A 319 8.62 9.61 -14.48
N PHE A 320 9.25 8.44 -14.36
CA PHE A 320 10.68 8.32 -14.13
C PHE A 320 11.37 7.81 -15.39
N TYR A 321 12.58 8.31 -15.63
CA TYR A 321 13.56 7.56 -16.40
C TYR A 321 14.57 6.94 -15.43
N SER A 322 14.60 5.61 -15.37
CA SER A 322 15.63 4.87 -14.63
C SER A 322 16.70 4.43 -15.61
N TYR A 323 17.97 4.67 -15.26
CA TYR A 323 19.12 4.18 -15.99
C TYR A 323 20.25 3.79 -15.01
N PRO A 324 21.23 2.97 -15.41
CA PRO A 324 22.39 2.69 -14.56
C PRO A 324 23.17 3.97 -14.30
N SER A 325 23.26 4.38 -13.03
CA SER A 325 23.78 5.68 -12.62
C SER A 325 25.30 5.85 -12.77
N GLY A 326 26.01 4.86 -13.34
CA GLY A 326 27.39 5.01 -13.81
C GLY A 326 27.51 5.60 -15.23
N TYR A 327 26.40 5.74 -15.96
CA TYR A 327 26.35 6.53 -17.19
C TYR A 327 26.10 8.03 -16.86
N PRO A 328 26.60 8.98 -17.68
CA PRO A 328 26.36 10.41 -17.49
C PRO A 328 24.90 10.81 -17.72
#